data_AF-A0A256XMC3-F1
#
_entry.id   AF-A0A256XMC3-F1
#
_cell.length_a   1.000
_cell.length_b   1.000
_cell.length_c   1.000
_cell.angle_alpha   90.00
_cell.angle_beta   90.00
_cell.angle_gamma   90.00
#
_symmetry.space_group_name_H-M   'P 1'
#
loop_
_entity.id
_entity.type
_entity.pdbx_description
1 polymer ?
#
loop_
_entity_poly.entity_id
_entity_poly.type
_entity_poly.pdbx_seq_one_letter_code
_entity_poly.pdbx_strand_id
1 'polypeptide(L)' 'MSGYRCGICKKSVKFDVKNIGMQCAYCGSKVFYKERPTVAKRVHTR' A
#
# COMPACT_ATOMS: atom_id res chain seq x y z
N MET A 1 -9.10 -3.62 5.12
CA MET A 1 -8.80 -2.29 4.56
C MET A 1 -7.38 -2.32 4.04
N SER A 2 -7.17 -2.59 2.75
CA SER A 2 -5.83 -2.76 2.17
C SER A 2 -5.14 -1.41 2.04
N GLY A 3 -4.38 -1.03 3.08
CA GLY A 3 -3.53 0.15 3.07
C GLY A 3 -2.38 -0.03 2.08
N TYR A 4 -2.08 1.04 1.33
CA TYR A 4 -0.90 1.11 0.50
C TYR A 4 0.12 1.98 1.20
N ARG A 5 1.39 1.62 1.12
CA ARG A 5 2.50 2.38 1.66
C ARG A 5 3.27 3.00 0.53
N CYS A 6 3.51 4.30 0.59
CA CYS A 6 4.33 4.98 -0.41
C CYS A 6 5.79 4.46 -0.35
N GLY A 7 6.39 4.17 -1.50
CA GLY A 7 7.77 3.67 -1.56
C GLY A 7 8.83 4.66 -1.08
N ILE A 8 8.60 5.96 -1.29
CA ILE A 8 9.54 7.02 -0.92
C ILE A 8 9.32 7.49 0.52
N CYS A 9 8.17 8.10 0.81
CA CYS A 9 7.91 8.69 2.13
C CYS A 9 7.54 7.66 3.20
N LYS A 10 7.33 6.39 2.83
CA LYS A 10 7.00 5.27 3.72
C LYS A 10 5.74 5.49 4.57
N LYS A 11 4.93 6.51 4.28
CA LYS A 11 3.65 6.75 4.94
C LYS A 11 2.57 5.83 4.38
N SER A 12 1.62 5.45 5.22
CA SER A 12 0.42 4.76 4.79
C SER A 12 -0.51 5.75 4.09
N VAL A 13 -0.99 5.35 2.92
CA VAL A 13 -1.90 6.11 2.06
C VAL A 13 -3.15 5.26 1.91
N LYS A 14 -4.29 5.84 2.30
CA LYS A 14 -5.61 5.30 2.01
C LYS A 14 -6.06 5.93 0.70
N PHE A 15 -6.22 5.13 -0.35
CA PHE A 15 -6.77 5.62 -1.61
C PHE A 15 -8.30 5.54 -1.57
N ASP A 16 -8.94 6.66 -1.85
CA ASP A 16 -10.35 6.67 -2.22
C ASP A 16 -10.45 6.44 -3.73
N VAL A 17 -11.11 5.34 -4.12
CA VAL A 17 -11.26 4.83 -5.50
C VAL A 17 -11.88 5.87 -6.46
N LYS A 18 -12.44 6.96 -5.93
CA LYS A 18 -13.06 8.05 -6.69
C LYS A 18 -12.06 9.04 -7.30
N ASN A 19 -10.82 9.10 -6.82
CA ASN A 19 -9.82 10.03 -7.36
C ASN A 19 -8.88 9.31 -8.34
N ILE A 20 -9.03 9.65 -9.61
CA ILE A 20 -8.45 9.04 -10.83
C ILE A 20 -6.91 9.20 -10.95
N GLY A 21 -6.20 9.43 -9.84
CA GLY A 21 -4.74 9.48 -9.80
C GLY A 21 -4.18 8.83 -8.55
N MET A 22 -3.55 7.67 -8.68
CA MET A 22 -2.73 7.10 -7.60
C MET A 22 -1.45 7.93 -7.45
N GLN A 23 -1.55 9.03 -6.71
CA GLN A 23 -0.45 9.90 -6.34
C GLN A 23 -0.41 10.05 -4.82
N CYS A 24 0.78 9.98 -4.25
CA CYS A 24 0.95 10.11 -2.81
C CYS A 24 0.67 11.56 -2.41
N ALA A 25 -0.30 11.79 -1.54
CA ALA A 25 -0.66 13.12 -1.04
C ALA A 25 0.50 13.84 -0.30
N TYR A 26 1.51 13.08 0.15
CA TYR A 26 2.62 13.64 0.93
C TYR A 26 3.87 13.98 0.13
N CYS A 27 4.14 13.27 -0.97
CA CYS A 27 5.40 13.42 -1.72
C CYS A 27 5.23 13.43 -3.24
N GLY A 28 4.00 13.30 -3.74
CA GLY A 28 3.72 13.28 -5.18
C GLY A 28 4.20 12.05 -5.93
N SER A 29 4.84 11.08 -5.26
CA SER A 29 5.29 9.85 -5.92
C SER A 29 4.12 8.92 -6.26
N LYS A 30 4.33 8.10 -7.31
CA LYS A 30 3.33 7.15 -7.84
C LYS A 30 3.69 5.68 -7.57
N VAL A 31 4.68 5.43 -6.70
CA VAL A 31 5.17 4.09 -6.37
C VAL A 31 4.64 3.67 -5.00
N PHE A 32 3.92 2.55 -4.95
CA PHE A 32 3.26 2.05 -3.74
C PHE A 32 3.51 0.57 -3.52
N TYR A 33 3.66 0.21 -2.25
CA TYR A 33 3.71 -1.17 -1.78
C TYR A 33 2.43 -1.51 -1.04
N LYS A 34 1.88 -2.70 -1.26
CA LYS A 34 0.74 -3.18 -0.47
C LYS A 34 1.22 -3.60 0.90
N GLU A 35 0.50 -3.22 1.95
CA GLU A 35 0.85 -3.66 3.30
C GLU A 35 0.70 -5.17 3.47
N ARG A 36 1.56 -5.75 4.31
CA ARG A 36 1.51 -7.17 4.64
C ARG A 36 0.16 -7.48 5.30
N PRO A 37 -0.58 -8.50 4.86
CA PRO A 37 -1.81 -8.89 5.52
C PRO A 37 -1.52 -9.37 6.95
N THR A 38 -2.43 -9.09 7.87
CA THR A 38 -2.38 -9.59 9.26
C THR A 38 -2.66 -11.08 9.35
N VAL A 39 -3.25 -11.66 8.31
CA VAL A 39 -3.56 -13.09 8.24
C VAL A 39 -2.28 -13.88 7.97
N ALA A 40 -1.96 -14.81 8.87
CA ALA A 40 -0.82 -15.70 8.73
C ALA A 40 -0.98 -16.61 7.49
N LYS A 41 0.03 -16.62 6.63
CA LYS A 41 0.10 -17.55 5.49
C LYS A 41 0.57 -18.91 5.99
N ARG A 42 -0.22 -19.96 5.80
CA ARG A 42 0.21 -21.35 6.03
C ARG A 42 1.06 -21.82 4.85
N VAL A 43 2.25 -22.32 5.13
CA VAL A 43 3.21 -22.83 4.13
C VAL A 43 3.55 -24.25 4.55
N HIS A 44 3.40 -25.22 3.64
CA HIS A 44 3.85 -26.59 3.88
C HIS A 44 5.33 -26.70 3.52
N THR A 45 6.12 -27.26 4.43
CA THR A 45 7.53 -27.59 4.20
C THR A 45 7.60 -28.90 3.41
N ARG A 46 8.52 -28.97 2.44
CA ARG A 46 8.86 -30.22 1.73
C ARG A 46 9.96 -30.96 2.48
#